data_AF-A0A9D6SPQ6-F1
#
_entry.id   AF-A0A9D6SPQ6-F1
#
_cell.length_a   1.000
_cell.length_b   1.000
_cell.length_c   1.000
_cell.angle_alpha   90.00
_cell.angle_beta   90.00
_cell.angle_gamma   90.00
#
_symmetry.space_group_name_H-M   'P 1'
#
loop_
_entity.id
_entity.type
_entity.pdbx_description
1 polymer ?
#
loop_
_entity_poly.entity_id
_entity_poly.type
_entity_poly.pdbx_seq_one_letter_code
_entity_poly.pdbx_strand_id
1 'polypeptide(L)'
;MIYLDHNATTPVLPEVLEAMMPYFTTRWGNPSSAYKFGAKVTAIPQAYLDTILPLIGEARDFLEHGETLAPIAFIGNFATQQTTPVLIDSRDEAAMDRSARAVKHAAESLAADFIF
;
A
#
# COMPACT_ATOMS: atom_id res chain seq x y z
N MET A 1 19.28 -16.40 -7.34
CA MET A 1 18.96 -15.77 -6.04
C MET A 1 17.45 -15.82 -5.89
N ILE A 2 16.93 -16.27 -4.76
CA ILE A 2 15.48 -16.30 -4.49
C ILE A 2 15.21 -15.20 -3.46
N TYR A 3 14.34 -14.24 -3.79
CA TYR A 3 13.97 -13.13 -2.92
C TYR A 3 12.64 -13.45 -2.25
N LEU A 4 12.60 -13.43 -0.92
CA LEU A 4 11.42 -13.81 -0.12
C LEU A 4 10.93 -12.68 0.80
N ASP A 5 11.53 -11.49 0.73
CA ASP A 5 11.24 -10.38 1.64
C ASP A 5 10.43 -9.26 0.95
N HIS A 6 9.30 -9.62 0.34
CA HIS A 6 8.41 -8.66 -0.33
C HIS A 6 7.76 -7.65 0.62
N ASN A 7 7.84 -7.89 1.93
CA ASN A 7 7.33 -6.97 2.94
C ASN A 7 8.26 -5.75 3.13
N ALA A 8 9.58 -5.93 3.00
CA ALA A 8 10.53 -4.82 3.10
C ALA A 8 10.52 -3.95 1.84
N THR A 9 10.54 -4.56 0.66
CA THR A 9 10.42 -3.87 -0.63
C THR A 9 10.07 -4.85 -1.74
N THR A 10 9.64 -4.34 -2.90
CA THR A 10 9.34 -5.16 -4.08
C THR A 10 10.28 -4.81 -5.23
N PRO A 11 10.81 -5.81 -5.97
CA PRO A 11 11.58 -5.53 -7.18
C PRO A 11 10.74 -4.76 -8.20
N VAL A 12 11.34 -3.77 -8.84
CA VAL A 12 10.69 -3.02 -9.93
C VAL A 12 10.45 -3.97 -11.10
N LEU A 13 9.22 -4.01 -11.59
CA LEU A 13 8.87 -4.77 -12.80
C LEU A 13 9.60 -4.19 -14.02
N PRO A 14 10.11 -5.04 -14.94
CA PRO A 14 10.81 -4.57 -16.14
C PRO A 14 9.99 -3.55 -16.95
N GLU A 15 8.70 -3.81 -17.16
CA GLU A 15 7.77 -2.92 -17.87
C GLU A 15 7.60 -1.56 -17.19
N VAL A 16 7.68 -1.50 -15.86
CA VAL A 16 7.64 -0.23 -15.10
C VAL A 16 8.94 0.54 -15.32
N LEU A 17 10.09 -0.15 -15.28
CA LEU A 17 11.38 0.48 -15.56
C LEU A 17 11.39 1.07 -16.98
N GLU A 18 10.99 0.29 -17.99
CA GLU A 18 10.93 0.73 -19.39
C GLU A 18 10.01 1.95 -19.58
N ALA A 19 8.82 1.94 -18.98
CA ALA A 19 7.89 3.07 -19.04
C ALA A 19 8.47 4.34 -18.39
N MET A 20 9.31 4.20 -17.38
CA MET A 20 9.91 5.31 -16.64
C MET A 20 11.21 5.86 -17.28
N MET A 21 11.91 5.06 -18.10
CA MET A 21 13.18 5.46 -18.73
C MET A 21 13.18 6.83 -19.43
N PRO A 22 12.13 7.25 -20.16
CA PRO A 22 12.09 8.57 -20.77
C PRO A 22 12.24 9.71 -19.75
N TYR A 23 11.63 9.57 -18.57
CA TYR A 23 11.66 10.60 -17.52
C TYR A 23 13.03 10.68 -16.82
N PHE A 24 13.78 9.58 -16.80
CA PHE A 24 15.16 9.57 -16.27
C PHE A 24 16.22 10.04 -17.28
N THR A 25 15.89 10.12 -18.56
CA THR A 25 16.91 10.35 -19.61
C THR A 25 16.63 11.57 -20.48
N THR A 26 15.46 11.64 -21.11
CA THR A 26 15.16 12.61 -22.17
C THR A 26 14.05 13.60 -21.80
N ARG A 27 13.27 13.29 -20.76
CA ARG A 27 12.10 14.04 -20.26
C ARG A 27 12.21 14.32 -18.76
N TRP A 28 13.41 14.66 -18.29
CA TRP A 28 13.71 14.97 -16.87
C TRP A 28 13.32 16.40 -16.45
N GLY A 29 12.68 17.17 -17.34
CA GLY A 29 12.31 18.55 -17.07
C GLY A 29 11.30 18.69 -15.94
N ASN A 30 11.40 19.78 -15.17
CA ASN A 30 10.45 20.08 -14.11
C ASN A 30 9.08 20.50 -14.71
N PRO A 31 7.98 19.78 -14.43
CA PRO A 31 6.64 20.10 -14.96
C PRO A 31 6.12 21.48 -14.54
N SER A 32 6.58 22.05 -13.41
CA SER A 32 6.16 23.39 -12.97
C SER A 32 6.93 24.53 -13.65
N SER A 33 7.90 24.22 -14.49
CA SER A 33 8.70 25.22 -15.18
C SER A 33 7.93 25.87 -16.32
N ALA A 34 8.01 27.21 -16.41
CA ALA A 34 7.48 27.98 -17.54
C ALA A 34 8.26 27.74 -18.86
N TYR A 35 9.43 27.10 -18.81
CA TYR A 35 10.22 26.80 -20.01
C TYR A 35 9.60 25.65 -20.81
N LYS A 36 9.64 25.77 -22.15
CA LYS A 36 9.10 24.78 -23.11
C LYS A 36 9.62 23.35 -22.89
N PHE A 37 10.78 23.18 -22.27
CA PHE A 37 11.34 21.87 -21.93
C PHE A 37 10.58 21.18 -20.78
N GLY A 38 10.23 21.91 -19.72
CA GLY A 38 9.41 21.39 -18.62
C GLY A 38 7.96 21.14 -19.03
N ALA A 39 7.42 21.97 -19.92
CA ALA A 39 6.07 21.82 -20.47
C ALA A 39 5.87 20.53 -21.31
N LYS A 40 6.93 19.81 -21.69
CA LYS A 40 6.82 18.50 -22.37
C LYS A 40 6.59 17.34 -21.40
N VAL A 41 6.68 17.58 -20.09
CA VAL A 41 6.56 16.57 -19.01
C VAL A 41 5.22 16.68 -18.27
N THR A 42 4.38 17.68 -18.61
CA THR A 42 3.16 18.02 -17.85
C THR A 42 1.96 17.11 -18.10
N ALA A 43 1.92 16.38 -19.21
CA ALA A 43 0.80 15.49 -19.50
C ALA A 43 0.99 14.14 -18.79
N ILE A 44 0.42 14.00 -17.59
CA ILE A 44 0.23 12.71 -16.94
C ILE A 44 -0.70 11.87 -17.84
N PRO A 45 -0.36 10.62 -18.17
CA PRO A 45 -1.22 9.82 -19.05
C PRO A 45 -2.59 9.59 -18.40
N GLN A 46 -3.66 9.71 -19.19
CA GLN A 46 -5.04 9.62 -18.68
C GLN A 46 -5.31 8.31 -17.93
N ALA A 47 -4.76 7.19 -18.41
CA ALA A 47 -4.91 5.88 -17.76
C ALA A 47 -4.41 5.85 -16.29
N TYR A 48 -3.40 6.66 -15.95
CA TYR A 48 -2.93 6.80 -14.57
C TYR A 48 -3.94 7.56 -13.73
N LEU A 49 -4.50 8.65 -14.27
CA LEU A 49 -5.54 9.43 -13.59
C LEU A 49 -6.79 8.58 -13.36
N ASP A 50 -7.21 7.80 -14.35
CA ASP A 50 -8.38 6.92 -14.24
C ASP A 50 -8.21 5.86 -13.14
N THR A 51 -6.97 5.45 -12.87
CA THR A 51 -6.66 4.47 -11.80
C THR A 51 -6.53 5.14 -10.43
N ILE A 52 -5.87 6.30 -10.35
CA ILE A 52 -5.47 6.92 -9.08
C ILE A 52 -6.56 7.84 -8.52
N LEU A 53 -7.30 8.56 -9.37
CA LEU A 53 -8.31 9.52 -8.91
C LEU A 53 -9.43 8.88 -8.07
N PRO A 54 -9.96 7.67 -8.41
CA PRO A 54 -10.93 7.00 -7.55
C PRO A 54 -10.37 6.68 -6.16
N LEU A 55 -9.12 6.21 -6.09
CA LEU A 55 -8.46 5.89 -4.81
C LEU A 55 -8.26 7.14 -3.94
N ILE A 56 -7.92 8.28 -4.56
CA ILE A 56 -7.85 9.57 -3.88
C ILE A 56 -9.24 10.01 -3.39
N GLY A 57 -10.29 9.75 -4.17
CA GLY A 57 -11.68 10.01 -3.78
C GLY A 57 -12.04 9.28 -2.50
N GLU A 58 -11.86 7.95 -2.48
CA GLU A 58 -12.11 7.12 -1.29
C GLU A 58 -11.27 7.56 -0.08
N ALA A 59 -9.98 7.83 -0.28
CA ALA A 59 -9.10 8.29 0.79
C ALA A 59 -9.55 9.64 1.37
N ARG A 60 -10.01 10.57 0.51
CA ARG A 60 -10.57 11.85 0.95
C ARG A 60 -11.86 11.64 1.73
N ASP A 61 -12.73 10.75 1.28
CA ASP A 61 -14.00 10.47 1.94
C ASP A 61 -13.74 9.95 3.37
N PHE A 62 -12.75 9.07 3.60
CA PHE A 62 -12.37 8.66 4.96
C PHE A 62 -11.94 9.84 5.84
N LEU A 63 -11.17 10.78 5.30
CA LEU A 63 -10.70 11.96 6.03
C LEU A 63 -11.85 12.93 6.35
N GLU A 64 -12.75 13.16 5.39
CA GLU A 64 -13.86 14.12 5.54
C GLU A 64 -14.93 13.62 6.51
N HIS A 65 -15.17 12.30 6.57
CA HIS A 65 -16.07 11.69 7.55
C HIS A 65 -15.45 11.59 8.96
N GLY A 66 -14.17 11.93 9.11
CA GLY A 66 -13.46 11.85 10.38
C GLY A 66 -13.29 10.41 10.87
N GLU A 67 -13.26 9.43 9.95
CA GLU A 67 -13.08 8.04 10.33
C GLU A 67 -11.71 7.84 10.98
N THR A 68 -11.71 7.23 12.16
CA THR A 68 -10.47 6.85 12.83
C THR A 68 -9.98 5.56 12.21
N LEU A 69 -8.91 5.63 11.41
CA LEU A 69 -8.25 4.46 10.89
C LEU A 69 -7.65 3.65 12.04
N ALA A 70 -8.12 2.41 12.19
CA ALA A 70 -7.53 1.45 13.12
C ALA A 70 -6.66 0.47 12.33
N PRO A 71 -5.43 0.20 12.75
CA PRO A 71 -4.63 -0.86 12.15
C PRO A 71 -5.35 -2.21 12.31
N ILE A 72 -5.26 -3.08 11.31
CA ILE A 72 -5.88 -4.40 11.30
C ILE A 72 -4.79 -5.42 10.95
N ALA A 73 -4.75 -6.53 11.68
CA ALA A 73 -4.02 -7.73 11.28
C ALA A 73 -4.97 -8.73 10.63
N PHE A 74 -4.67 -9.18 9.43
CA PHE A 74 -5.33 -10.25 8.71
C PHE A 74 -4.59 -11.56 8.99
N ILE A 75 -5.28 -12.48 9.64
CA ILE A 75 -4.73 -13.76 10.07
C ILE A 75 -5.40 -14.83 9.23
N GLY A 76 -4.63 -15.64 8.51
CA GLY A 76 -5.24 -16.62 7.63
C GLY A 76 -4.45 -17.91 7.47
N ASN A 77 -5.17 -18.88 6.91
CA ASN A 77 -4.66 -20.21 6.61
C ASN A 77 -4.90 -20.50 5.13
N PHE A 78 -3.84 -20.87 4.41
CA PHE A 78 -3.90 -21.09 2.97
C PHE A 78 -4.66 -22.36 2.61
N ALA A 79 -4.59 -23.40 3.45
CA ALA A 79 -5.25 -24.67 3.21
C ALA A 79 -6.77 -24.57 3.35
N THR A 80 -7.25 -23.83 4.35
CA THR A 80 -8.70 -23.63 4.59
C THR A 80 -9.27 -22.43 3.84
N GLN A 81 -8.40 -21.55 3.30
CA GLN A 81 -8.75 -20.27 2.68
C GLN A 81 -9.54 -19.34 3.63
N GLN A 82 -9.41 -19.54 4.94
CA GLN A 82 -10.02 -18.67 5.93
C GLN A 82 -9.08 -17.53 6.30
N THR A 83 -9.63 -16.32 6.37
CA THR A 83 -8.95 -15.12 6.85
C THR A 83 -9.85 -14.41 7.86
N THR A 84 -9.29 -14.06 9.02
CA THR A 84 -9.98 -13.29 10.07
C THR A 84 -9.23 -11.98 10.32
N PRO A 85 -9.92 -10.82 10.23
CA PRO A 85 -9.34 -9.56 10.64
C PRO A 85 -9.38 -9.40 12.16
N VAL A 86 -8.29 -8.92 12.75
CA VAL A 86 -8.18 -8.51 14.16
C VAL A 86 -7.76 -7.05 14.21
N LEU A 87 -8.61 -6.21 14.79
CA LEU A 87 -8.30 -4.80 15.03
C LEU A 87 -7.16 -4.68 16.04
N ILE A 88 -6.17 -3.85 15.71
CA ILE A 88 -5.05 -3.50 16.57
C ILE A 88 -5.36 -2.15 17.21
N ASP A 89 -5.37 -2.13 18.54
CA ASP A 89 -5.42 -0.93 19.34
C ASP A 89 -4.01 -0.56 19.79
N SER A 90 -3.48 0.53 19.22
CA SER A 90 -2.11 1.02 19.47
C SER A 90 -2.07 2.30 20.30
N ARG A 91 -3.13 2.59 21.08
CA ARG A 91 -3.22 3.85 21.86
C ARG A 91 -2.23 3.92 23.01
N ASP A 92 -1.88 2.77 23.61
CA ASP A 92 -0.91 2.65 24.70
C ASP A 92 -0.30 1.23 24.74
N GLU A 93 0.73 1.02 25.56
CA GLU A 93 1.42 -0.27 25.69
C GLU A 93 0.47 -1.40 26.13
N ALA A 94 -0.46 -1.12 27.04
CA ALA A 94 -1.40 -2.13 27.53
C ALA A 94 -2.42 -2.54 26.44
N ALA A 95 -2.83 -1.60 25.60
CA ALA A 95 -3.68 -1.84 24.43
C ALA A 95 -2.96 -2.66 23.37
N MET A 96 -1.68 -2.35 23.14
CA MET A 96 -0.84 -3.10 22.21
C MET A 96 -0.65 -4.54 22.68
N ASP A 97 -0.43 -4.75 23.98
CA ASP A 97 -0.36 -6.07 24.60
C ASP A 97 -1.65 -6.89 24.44
N ARG A 98 -2.82 -6.24 24.64
CA ARG A 98 -4.13 -6.89 24.41
C ARG A 98 -4.30 -7.28 22.94
N SER A 99 -3.93 -6.39 22.03
CA SER A 99 -4.00 -6.64 20.59
C SER A 99 -3.08 -7.79 20.17
N ALA A 100 -1.85 -7.84 20.69
CA ALA A 100 -0.91 -8.93 20.42
C ALA A 100 -1.44 -10.29 20.91
N ARG A 101 -2.07 -10.33 22.09
CA ARG A 101 -2.72 -11.55 22.59
C ARG A 101 -3.91 -11.98 21.74
N ALA A 102 -4.72 -11.02 21.26
CA ALA A 102 -5.84 -11.30 20.37
C ALA A 102 -5.38 -11.88 19.04
N VAL A 103 -4.34 -11.28 18.43
CA VAL A 103 -3.71 -11.77 17.20
C VAL A 103 -3.18 -13.19 17.41
N LYS A 104 -2.44 -13.42 18.50
CA LYS A 104 -1.92 -14.76 18.82
C LYS A 104 -3.03 -15.80 18.96
N HIS A 105 -4.10 -15.47 19.69
CA HIS A 105 -5.21 -16.40 19.90
C HIS A 105 -5.95 -16.74 18.61
N ALA A 106 -6.15 -15.76 17.74
CA ALA A 106 -6.76 -15.98 16.42
C ALA A 106 -5.84 -16.82 15.51
N ALA A 107 -4.52 -16.58 15.55
CA ALA A 107 -3.55 -17.37 14.80
C ALA A 107 -3.52 -18.84 15.25
N GLU A 108 -3.56 -19.10 16.56
CA GLU A 108 -3.65 -20.45 17.11
C GLU A 108 -4.96 -21.14 16.71
N SER A 109 -6.09 -20.42 16.77
CA SER A 109 -7.41 -20.97 16.45
C SER A 109 -7.57 -21.34 14.98
N LEU A 110 -6.96 -20.56 14.07
CA LEU A 110 -7.00 -20.80 12.63
C LEU A 110 -5.88 -21.74 12.15
N ALA A 111 -4.95 -22.14 13.03
CA ALA A 111 -3.68 -22.72 12.64
C ALA A 111 -3.03 -21.91 11.50
N ALA A 112 -2.89 -20.61 11.73
CA ALA A 112 -2.58 -19.65 10.68
C ALA A 112 -1.21 -19.89 10.04
N ASP A 113 -1.16 -19.73 8.71
CA ASP A 113 0.06 -19.76 7.91
C ASP A 113 0.65 -18.36 7.73
N PHE A 114 -0.18 -17.31 7.89
CA PHE A 114 0.23 -15.93 7.75
C PHE A 114 -0.51 -14.98 8.69
N ILE A 115 0.15 -13.86 8.98
CA ILE A 115 -0.38 -12.68 9.66
C ILE A 115 0.10 -11.48 8.83
N PHE A 116 -0.83 -10.68 8.30
CA PHE A 116 -0.55 -9.49 7.47
C PHE A 116 -1.14 -8.23 8.12
#